data_AF-A0A9N8W7Z6-F1
#
_entry.id   AF-A0A9N8W7Z6-F1
#
_cell.length_a   1.000
_cell.length_b   1.000
_cell.length_c   1.000
_cell.angle_alpha   90.00
_cell.angle_beta   90.00
_cell.angle_gamma   90.00
#
_symmetry.space_group_name_H-M   'P 1'
#
loop_
_entity.id
_entity.type
_entity.pdbx_description
1 polymer ?
#
loop_
_entity_poly.entity_id
_entity_poly.type
_entity_poly.pdbx_seq_one_letter_code
_entity_poly.pdbx_strand_id
1 'polypeptide(L)'
;MNVKANPFSLLSRSQSYFRYTTNLYQVRCLQSIALRREDKSHWERRVALTPDTVSRLIKETGVRIYVQPCNKRVFNDNKFRNAGAIVQEDISNADVILGIKEVPAEHLIPNKTYIFFSHTHKGQLYNMPMLQDVLDKKIRLIDYELMTDSQKRRLVLFGTHAGYAGMIDGLHGLGRRLLGLGYNTPFMHIAMSHTYKSLDSAKSTVKDIGATIADEGLPNDFSPMTFVFTGTGNVSNGVQQIFKCLPHEYIEVKDLKECVMTPHKFSNHKVYGCQVYLQDYLIRTDTGKFDTKRHYYENPKNYESLFHTKIAPYTSMLIHGSYWDSRYPRLITKEQLREIQENSNNRRLLCIADISCDIEGALEFSHSTTIDDPFFYFDAVKEVEHKKDEGEGTQIMPVDILPTEIPLESSEHFSRSLYPFMKDLINGTIDNSPVLSNATIAKDGQLMGVHTKLYEFLLRNNISQIQEMEITSSFSNKPN
;
A
#
# COMPACT_ATOMS: atom_id res chain seq x y z
N MET A 1 53.78 21.42 81.85
CA MET A 1 54.57 20.76 80.80
C MET A 1 54.25 21.43 79.47
N ASN A 2 55.29 21.77 78.72
CA ASN A 2 55.27 22.36 77.38
C ASN A 2 54.22 21.69 76.45
N VAL A 3 53.65 22.33 75.43
CA VAL A 3 54.34 22.83 74.23
C VAL A 3 53.37 23.68 73.37
N LYS A 4 53.78 24.92 73.07
CA LYS A 4 53.67 25.74 71.83
C LYS A 4 52.31 25.88 71.09
N ALA A 5 52.00 26.93 70.33
CA ALA A 5 52.39 28.35 70.19
C ALA A 5 51.61 28.88 68.96
N ASN A 6 50.77 29.90 69.14
CA ASN A 6 50.70 31.15 68.33
C ASN A 6 50.32 31.06 66.80
N PRO A 7 50.14 32.17 66.04
CA PRO A 7 48.90 32.97 65.88
C PRO A 7 48.61 33.49 64.43
N PHE A 8 47.58 34.35 64.25
CA PHE A 8 47.26 35.19 63.06
C PHE A 8 46.89 34.41 61.76
N SER A 9 46.11 34.88 60.78
CA SER A 9 45.16 35.96 60.58
C SER A 9 44.64 35.86 59.12
N LEU A 10 43.51 36.54 58.84
CA LEU A 10 43.16 37.20 57.56
C LEU A 10 42.57 36.41 56.36
N LEU A 11 41.39 36.92 55.95
CA LEU A 11 40.92 37.26 54.59
C LEU A 11 40.08 36.27 53.75
N SER A 12 38.79 36.64 53.65
CA SER A 12 37.93 36.77 52.46
C SER A 12 38.23 35.93 51.20
N ARG A 13 37.17 35.29 50.65
CA ARG A 13 36.98 35.18 49.19
C ARG A 13 35.55 34.79 48.79
N SER A 14 34.89 35.74 48.11
CA SER A 14 34.00 35.60 46.94
C SER A 14 33.25 34.28 46.73
N GLN A 15 31.93 34.29 46.98
CA GLN A 15 30.99 33.37 46.31
C GLN A 15 30.53 34.00 45.00
N SER A 16 31.14 33.60 43.91
CA SER A 16 30.67 33.83 42.54
C SER A 16 29.45 32.95 42.27
N TYR A 17 28.31 33.58 42.02
CA TYR A 17 27.11 32.92 41.51
C TYR A 17 27.38 32.40 40.09
N PHE A 18 27.66 31.10 39.95
CA PHE A 18 27.48 30.41 38.68
C PHE A 18 25.98 30.17 38.46
N ARG A 19 25.33 31.09 37.73
CA ARG A 19 24.01 30.80 37.13
C ARG A 19 24.23 29.76 36.04
N TYR A 20 23.90 28.50 36.35
CA TYR A 20 23.63 27.51 35.32
C TYR A 20 22.38 27.98 34.55
N THR A 21 22.60 28.65 33.42
CA THR A 21 21.55 28.80 32.40
C THR A 21 21.37 27.43 31.75
N THR A 22 20.46 26.63 32.30
CA THR A 22 19.88 25.52 31.56
C THR A 22 19.12 26.13 30.37
N ASN A 23 19.71 26.01 29.17
CA ASN A 23 18.99 26.23 27.92
C ASN A 23 17.89 25.15 27.86
N LEU A 24 16.75 25.43 28.46
CA LEU A 24 15.51 24.74 28.16
C LEU A 24 15.21 25.06 26.70
N TYR A 25 15.54 24.14 25.80
CA TYR A 25 15.01 24.16 24.44
C TYR A 25 13.49 24.21 24.57
N GLN A 26 12.91 25.40 24.43
CA GLN A 26 11.49 25.61 24.44
C GLN A 26 10.97 24.84 23.24
N VAL A 27 10.31 23.69 23.48
CA VAL A 27 9.68 22.90 22.42
C VAL A 27 8.69 23.83 21.73
N ARG A 28 9.04 24.28 20.54
CA ARG A 28 8.18 25.16 19.74
C ARG A 28 6.94 24.32 19.39
N CYS A 29 5.80 24.69 19.96
CA CYS A 29 4.52 24.13 19.56
C CYS A 29 4.34 24.38 18.06
N LEU A 30 4.16 23.32 17.27
CA LEU A 30 3.93 23.40 15.82
C LEU A 30 2.46 23.79 15.66
N GLN A 31 2.20 25.10 15.69
CA GLN A 31 0.84 25.66 15.78
C GLN A 31 0.05 25.57 14.47
N SER A 32 0.64 25.00 13.41
CA SER A 32 0.02 24.96 12.10
C SER A 32 0.30 23.70 11.28
N ILE A 33 -0.76 23.20 10.64
CA ILE A 33 -0.73 22.06 9.72
C ILE A 33 -1.18 22.54 8.34
N ALA A 34 -0.63 21.96 7.27
CA ALA A 34 -1.20 22.05 5.93
C ALA A 34 -1.57 20.67 5.36
N LEU A 35 -2.70 20.63 4.66
CA LEU A 35 -3.04 19.57 3.71
C LEU A 35 -2.64 20.03 2.30
N ARG A 36 -1.63 19.40 1.72
CA ARG A 36 -1.23 19.71 0.35
C ARG A 36 -2.25 19.17 -0.67
N ARG A 37 -2.19 19.68 -1.90
CA ARG A 37 -2.86 19.02 -3.03
C ARG A 37 -2.01 17.84 -3.49
N GLU A 38 -2.64 16.73 -3.84
CA GLU A 38 -1.95 15.60 -4.45
C GLU A 38 -1.76 15.85 -5.96
N ASP A 39 -0.57 15.58 -6.47
CA ASP A 39 -0.14 15.83 -7.85
C ASP A 39 0.44 14.60 -8.55
N LYS A 40 0.59 13.47 -7.83
CA LYS A 40 1.17 12.22 -8.38
C LYS A 40 0.40 11.63 -9.56
N SER A 41 -0.94 11.64 -9.49
CA SER A 41 -1.82 11.11 -10.53
C SER A 41 -3.17 11.83 -10.50
N HIS A 42 -3.87 11.89 -11.63
CA HIS A 42 -5.22 12.44 -11.70
C HIS A 42 -6.22 11.60 -10.89
N TRP A 43 -5.94 10.31 -10.71
CA TRP A 43 -6.73 9.41 -9.86
C TRP A 43 -6.55 9.69 -8.36
N GLU A 44 -5.42 10.23 -7.92
CA GLU A 44 -5.17 10.51 -6.51
C GLU A 44 -6.06 11.65 -5.99
N ARG A 45 -7.22 11.26 -5.48
CA ARG A 45 -8.28 12.12 -4.95
C ARG A 45 -8.40 12.05 -3.43
N ARG A 46 -7.59 11.21 -2.77
CA ARG A 46 -7.62 11.03 -1.31
C ARG A 46 -7.02 12.24 -0.58
N VAL A 47 -7.20 12.26 0.73
CA VAL A 47 -6.63 13.29 1.62
C VAL A 47 -6.27 12.68 2.97
N ALA A 48 -5.18 13.13 3.58
CA ALA A 48 -4.69 12.61 4.85
C ALA A 48 -5.65 12.87 6.03
N LEU A 49 -6.31 14.04 6.04
CA LEU A 49 -7.33 14.39 7.03
C LEU A 49 -8.65 14.77 6.35
N THR A 50 -9.75 14.17 6.83
CA THR A 50 -11.09 14.52 6.36
C THR A 50 -11.58 15.84 6.98
N PRO A 51 -12.57 16.52 6.36
CA PRO A 51 -13.17 17.73 6.94
C PRO A 51 -13.64 17.56 8.39
N ASP A 52 -14.26 16.42 8.74
CA ASP A 52 -14.69 16.15 10.11
C ASP A 52 -13.51 16.07 11.07
N THR A 53 -12.42 15.42 10.64
CA THR A 53 -11.20 15.31 11.44
C THR A 53 -10.53 16.67 11.62
N VAL A 54 -10.50 17.49 10.57
CA VAL A 54 -10.02 18.87 10.60
C VAL A 54 -10.81 19.70 11.61
N SER A 55 -12.16 19.66 11.54
CA SER A 55 -13.02 20.39 12.48
C SER A 55 -12.76 19.96 13.93
N ARG A 56 -12.61 18.65 14.13
CA ARG A 56 -12.31 18.09 15.45
C ARG A 56 -10.96 18.56 15.99
N LEU A 57 -9.90 18.52 15.17
CA LEU A 57 -8.57 18.98 15.59
C LEU A 57 -8.57 20.46 15.97
N ILE A 58 -9.18 21.32 15.15
CA ILE A 58 -9.28 22.75 15.43
C ILE A 58 -9.99 22.99 16.77
N LYS A 59 -11.11 22.29 17.02
CA LYS A 59 -11.86 22.41 18.28
C LYS A 59 -11.07 21.89 19.49
N GLU A 60 -10.35 20.79 19.35
CA GLU A 60 -9.65 20.16 20.47
C GLU A 60 -8.31 20.83 20.81
N THR A 61 -7.62 21.45 19.84
CA THR A 61 -6.25 21.95 20.04
C THR A 61 -6.05 23.42 19.70
N GLY A 62 -6.99 24.05 18.98
CA GLY A 62 -6.82 25.41 18.46
C GLY A 62 -5.79 25.52 17.33
N VAL A 63 -5.32 24.40 16.78
CA VAL A 63 -4.34 24.39 15.67
C VAL A 63 -4.90 25.10 14.44
N ARG A 64 -4.05 25.85 13.73
CA ARG A 64 -4.41 26.43 12.44
C ARG A 64 -4.19 25.39 11.34
N ILE A 65 -5.23 25.11 10.56
CA ILE A 65 -5.14 24.15 9.44
C ILE A 65 -5.30 24.90 8.12
N TYR A 66 -4.27 24.84 7.28
CA TYR A 66 -4.29 25.30 5.90
C TYR A 66 -4.61 24.14 4.96
N VAL A 67 -5.34 24.41 3.89
CA VAL A 67 -5.65 23.42 2.86
C VAL A 67 -5.38 24.04 1.50
N GLN A 68 -4.49 23.43 0.72
CA GLN A 68 -4.35 23.84 -0.68
C GLN A 68 -5.65 23.53 -1.43
N PRO A 69 -6.18 24.48 -2.23
CA PRO A 69 -7.34 24.24 -3.08
C PRO A 69 -7.17 22.96 -3.89
N CYS A 70 -8.21 22.17 -4.15
CA CYS A 70 -8.04 21.02 -5.04
C CYS A 70 -9.36 20.61 -5.67
N ASN A 71 -9.48 20.80 -6.98
CA ASN A 71 -10.70 20.50 -7.71
C ASN A 71 -10.98 18.99 -7.84
N LYS A 72 -9.94 18.14 -7.78
CA LYS A 72 -10.11 16.69 -7.93
C LYS A 72 -10.31 15.96 -6.59
N ARG A 73 -9.94 16.56 -5.46
CA ARG A 73 -10.03 15.91 -4.14
C ARG A 73 -11.47 15.49 -3.87
N VAL A 74 -11.65 14.29 -3.31
CA VAL A 74 -13.00 13.72 -3.05
C VAL A 74 -13.85 14.59 -2.10
N PHE A 75 -13.19 15.38 -1.25
CA PHE A 75 -13.82 16.43 -0.46
C PHE A 75 -13.51 17.79 -1.08
N ASN A 76 -14.56 18.52 -1.47
CA ASN A 76 -14.42 19.87 -1.99
C ASN A 76 -13.88 20.86 -0.93
N ASP A 77 -13.33 21.97 -1.40
CA ASP A 77 -12.75 23.00 -0.54
C ASP A 77 -13.76 23.64 0.43
N ASN A 78 -15.04 23.75 0.03
CA ASN A 78 -16.08 24.31 0.90
C ASN A 78 -16.31 23.47 2.16
N LYS A 79 -16.20 22.15 2.08
CA LYS A 79 -16.25 21.29 3.27
C LYS A 79 -15.13 21.62 4.26
N PHE A 80 -13.93 21.93 3.78
CA PHE A 80 -12.82 22.35 4.64
C PHE A 80 -13.01 23.76 5.22
N ARG A 81 -13.52 24.71 4.44
CA ARG A 81 -13.89 26.05 4.95
C ARG A 81 -14.92 25.93 6.08
N ASN A 82 -15.98 25.14 5.87
CA ASN A 82 -17.02 24.90 6.86
C ASN A 82 -16.50 24.17 8.11
N ALA A 83 -15.46 23.34 7.96
CA ALA A 83 -14.77 22.70 9.08
C ALA A 83 -13.91 23.68 9.90
N GLY A 84 -13.67 24.90 9.41
CA GLY A 84 -12.85 25.93 10.05
C GLY A 84 -11.43 26.06 9.48
N ALA A 85 -11.10 25.36 8.40
CA ALA A 85 -9.78 25.44 7.76
C ALA A 85 -9.64 26.68 6.87
N ILE A 86 -8.40 27.11 6.67
CA ILE A 86 -8.05 28.21 5.78
C ILE A 86 -7.65 27.61 4.41
N VAL A 87 -8.48 27.82 3.39
CA VAL A 87 -8.19 27.32 2.04
C VAL A 87 -7.41 28.37 1.25
N GLN A 88 -6.14 28.08 0.92
CA GLN A 88 -5.24 28.98 0.18
C GLN A 88 -4.08 28.22 -0.50
N GLU A 89 -3.54 28.77 -1.58
CA GLU A 89 -2.44 28.15 -2.35
C GLU A 89 -1.14 28.06 -1.55
N ASP A 90 -0.74 29.17 -0.92
CA ASP A 90 0.49 29.25 -0.15
C ASP A 90 0.32 28.56 1.21
N ILE A 91 1.07 27.49 1.42
CA ILE A 91 1.11 26.74 2.68
C ILE A 91 2.45 26.86 3.41
N SER A 92 3.31 27.79 2.99
CA SER A 92 4.63 28.04 3.60
C SER A 92 4.54 28.43 5.08
N ASN A 93 3.39 28.95 5.53
CA ASN A 93 3.14 29.26 6.94
C ASN A 93 2.88 28.03 7.82
N ALA A 94 2.70 26.83 7.24
CA ALA A 94 2.49 25.61 8.02
C ALA A 94 3.81 25.08 8.60
N ASP A 95 3.76 24.51 9.79
CA ASP A 95 4.90 23.84 10.42
C ASP A 95 5.01 22.37 9.97
N VAL A 96 3.85 21.71 9.82
CA VAL A 96 3.70 20.32 9.38
C VAL A 96 2.88 20.26 8.10
N ILE A 97 3.36 19.54 7.08
CA ILE A 97 2.69 19.37 5.80
C ILE A 97 2.35 17.90 5.60
N LEU A 98 1.05 17.59 5.48
CA LEU A 98 0.54 16.24 5.25
C LEU A 98 0.21 16.08 3.76
N GLY A 99 0.67 14.97 3.17
CA GLY A 99 0.26 14.50 1.84
C GLY A 99 0.06 12.98 1.88
N ILE A 100 -0.61 12.39 0.90
CA ILE A 100 -0.72 10.94 0.76
C ILE A 100 0.51 10.39 0.06
N LYS A 101 0.85 10.93 -1.11
CA LYS A 101 1.95 10.47 -1.96
C LYS A 101 3.18 11.38 -1.82
N GLU A 102 4.27 10.93 -2.43
CA GLU A 102 5.51 11.68 -2.55
C GLU A 102 5.31 13.08 -3.15
N VAL A 103 6.22 13.99 -2.82
CA VAL A 103 6.16 15.40 -3.22
C VAL A 103 7.27 15.64 -4.24
N PRO A 104 6.98 16.25 -5.40
CA PRO A 104 8.03 16.68 -6.33
C PRO A 104 9.06 17.56 -5.63
N ALA A 105 10.33 17.38 -5.98
CA ALA A 105 11.47 18.03 -5.35
C ALA A 105 11.32 19.57 -5.30
N GLU A 106 10.85 20.16 -6.39
CA GLU A 106 10.61 21.58 -6.59
C GLU A 106 9.48 22.14 -5.71
N HIS A 107 8.56 21.29 -5.25
CA HIS A 107 7.45 21.66 -4.36
C HIS A 107 7.81 21.53 -2.87
N LEU A 108 8.98 20.97 -2.54
CA LEU A 108 9.44 20.83 -1.16
C LEU A 108 9.86 22.19 -0.57
N ILE A 109 9.14 22.60 0.47
CA ILE A 109 9.44 23.83 1.24
C ILE A 109 10.50 23.54 2.31
N PRO A 110 11.62 24.29 2.35
CA PRO A 110 12.68 24.07 3.33
C PRO A 110 12.29 24.25 4.79
N ASN A 111 13.00 23.54 5.69
CA ASN A 111 12.87 23.61 7.15
C ASN A 111 11.46 23.30 7.66
N LYS A 112 10.75 22.37 7.01
CA LYS A 112 9.40 21.91 7.39
C LYS A 112 9.42 20.47 7.89
N THR A 113 8.34 20.07 8.57
CA THR A 113 8.05 18.65 8.79
C THR A 113 7.07 18.17 7.72
N TYR A 114 7.43 17.12 7.00
CA TYR A 114 6.57 16.45 6.03
C TYR A 114 6.20 15.05 6.53
N ILE A 115 4.98 14.64 6.21
CA ILE A 115 4.52 13.27 6.43
C ILE A 115 3.70 12.78 5.24
N PHE A 116 4.19 11.71 4.60
CA PHE A 116 3.59 11.08 3.42
C PHE A 116 4.22 9.69 3.19
N PHE A 117 3.65 8.89 2.28
CA PHE A 117 4.31 7.68 1.79
C PHE A 117 5.48 8.07 0.89
N SER A 118 6.70 8.10 1.43
CA SER A 118 7.86 8.61 0.69
C SER A 118 8.40 7.59 -0.30
N HIS A 119 8.16 6.31 -0.05
CA HIS A 119 8.77 5.19 -0.78
C HIS A 119 10.30 5.34 -0.88
N THR A 120 10.97 5.71 0.21
CA THR A 120 12.44 5.86 0.22
C THR A 120 13.12 4.83 1.13
N HIS A 121 12.45 4.36 2.18
CA HIS A 121 13.11 3.59 3.25
C HIS A 121 13.64 2.20 2.84
N LYS A 122 13.22 1.68 1.68
CA LYS A 122 13.73 0.42 1.10
C LYS A 122 14.81 0.66 0.04
N GLY A 123 15.26 1.91 -0.15
CA GLY A 123 16.26 2.27 -1.16
C GLY A 123 15.69 2.33 -2.58
N GLN A 124 14.41 2.67 -2.73
CA GLN A 124 13.78 2.77 -4.04
C GLN A 124 14.41 3.93 -4.84
N LEU A 125 15.18 3.57 -5.88
CA LEU A 125 16.05 4.49 -6.62
C LEU A 125 15.31 5.70 -7.18
N TYR A 126 14.07 5.51 -7.67
CA TYR A 126 13.28 6.58 -8.29
C TYR A 126 12.94 7.75 -7.34
N ASN A 127 12.91 7.53 -6.02
CA ASN A 127 12.63 8.58 -5.03
C ASN A 127 13.87 9.02 -4.25
N MET A 128 15.06 8.50 -4.57
CA MET A 128 16.31 8.96 -3.95
C MET A 128 16.64 10.44 -4.25
N PRO A 129 16.37 10.98 -5.46
CA PRO A 129 16.53 12.43 -5.70
C PRO A 129 15.69 13.29 -4.75
N MET A 130 14.40 12.96 -4.56
CA MET A 130 13.54 13.64 -3.59
C MET A 130 14.09 13.52 -2.16
N LEU A 131 14.64 12.36 -1.77
CA LEU A 131 15.27 12.20 -0.47
C LEU A 131 16.51 13.09 -0.31
N GLN A 132 17.32 13.26 -1.36
CA GLN A 132 18.45 14.20 -1.34
C GLN A 132 17.96 15.62 -1.10
N ASP A 133 16.92 16.06 -1.81
CA ASP A 133 16.28 17.37 -1.61
C ASP A 133 15.75 17.55 -0.19
N VAL A 134 15.17 16.50 0.41
CA VAL A 134 14.72 16.50 1.81
C VAL A 134 15.90 16.80 2.75
N LEU A 135 17.07 16.22 2.51
CA LEU A 135 18.27 16.48 3.30
C LEU A 135 18.77 17.91 3.10
N ASP A 136 18.95 18.34 1.85
CA ASP A 136 19.50 19.65 1.50
C ASP A 136 18.61 20.79 2.04
N LYS A 137 17.29 20.58 1.98
CA LYS A 137 16.28 21.53 2.48
C LYS A 137 16.02 21.40 3.98
N LYS A 138 16.76 20.54 4.69
CA LYS A 138 16.65 20.29 6.14
C LYS A 138 15.22 19.97 6.58
N ILE A 139 14.54 19.17 5.76
CA ILE A 139 13.18 18.72 6.04
C ILE A 139 13.22 17.57 7.03
N ARG A 140 12.31 17.58 8.01
CA ARG A 140 11.99 16.38 8.78
C ARG A 140 10.99 15.56 7.98
N LEU A 141 11.37 14.37 7.53
CA LEU A 141 10.51 13.46 6.78
C LEU A 141 10.05 12.29 7.65
N ILE A 142 8.74 12.17 7.83
CA ILE A 142 8.09 11.06 8.52
C ILE A 142 7.34 10.21 7.47
N ASP A 143 7.55 8.90 7.47
CA ASP A 143 6.90 8.00 6.51
C ASP A 143 5.76 7.21 7.15
N TYR A 144 4.55 7.33 6.60
CA TYR A 144 3.38 6.57 7.08
C TYR A 144 3.60 5.06 7.08
N GLU A 145 4.42 4.52 6.17
CA GLU A 145 4.72 3.09 6.10
C GLU A 145 5.45 2.57 7.34
N LEU A 146 6.21 3.45 8.01
CA LEU A 146 7.02 3.13 9.18
C LEU A 146 6.31 3.40 10.50
N MET A 147 5.11 3.99 10.46
CA MET A 147 4.27 4.17 11.65
C MET A 147 3.74 2.82 12.15
N THR A 148 4.49 2.23 13.07
CA THR A 148 4.27 0.89 13.59
C THR A 148 4.22 0.87 15.11
N ASP A 149 3.50 -0.10 15.67
CA ASP A 149 3.52 -0.35 17.11
C ASP A 149 4.78 -1.12 17.57
N SER A 150 4.85 -1.45 18.86
CA SER A 150 5.95 -2.24 19.45
C SER A 150 6.11 -3.63 18.86
N GLN A 151 5.07 -4.18 18.21
CA GLN A 151 5.09 -5.47 17.52
C GLN A 151 5.35 -5.33 16.01
N LYS A 152 5.76 -4.14 15.54
CA LYS A 152 5.98 -3.80 14.12
C LYS A 152 4.73 -3.87 13.25
N ARG A 153 3.54 -3.86 13.84
CA ARG A 153 2.29 -3.81 13.08
C ARG A 153 2.04 -2.39 12.61
N ARG A 154 1.77 -2.22 11.31
CA ARG A 154 1.47 -0.91 10.71
C ARG A 154 0.14 -0.37 11.24
N LEU A 155 0.13 0.91 11.60
CA LEU A 155 -1.02 1.58 12.21
C LEU A 155 -1.81 2.43 11.20
N VAL A 156 -1.12 2.95 10.18
CA VAL A 156 -1.68 3.83 9.16
C VAL A 156 -1.45 3.20 7.78
N LEU A 157 -2.51 2.63 7.19
CA LEU A 157 -2.46 1.89 5.93
C LEU A 157 -3.82 1.83 5.22
N PHE A 158 -3.83 1.38 3.96
CA PHE A 158 -5.04 1.31 3.12
C PHE A 158 -5.49 -0.13 2.79
N GLY A 159 -4.90 -1.15 3.41
CA GLY A 159 -5.01 -2.55 2.94
C GLY A 159 -6.44 -3.04 2.71
N THR A 160 -7.37 -2.75 3.63
CA THR A 160 -8.78 -3.16 3.45
C THR A 160 -9.46 -2.49 2.27
N HIS A 161 -9.09 -1.25 1.95
CA HIS A 161 -9.64 -0.53 0.80
C HIS A 161 -9.05 -1.02 -0.52
N ALA A 162 -7.78 -1.43 -0.52
CA ALA A 162 -7.21 -2.15 -1.66
C ALA A 162 -7.96 -3.45 -1.91
N GLY A 163 -8.32 -4.18 -0.85
CA GLY A 163 -9.14 -5.39 -0.93
C GLY A 163 -10.55 -5.17 -1.48
N TYR A 164 -11.22 -4.09 -1.08
CA TYR A 164 -12.53 -3.73 -1.64
C TYR A 164 -12.43 -3.46 -3.14
N ALA A 165 -11.57 -2.53 -3.54
CA ALA A 165 -11.44 -2.14 -4.94
C ALA A 165 -10.95 -3.31 -5.80
N GLY A 166 -9.89 -4.02 -5.38
CA GLY A 166 -9.33 -5.13 -6.13
C GLY A 166 -10.30 -6.31 -6.34
N MET A 167 -11.23 -6.56 -5.40
CA MET A 167 -12.28 -7.56 -5.61
C MET A 167 -13.35 -7.06 -6.60
N ILE A 168 -13.78 -5.81 -6.49
CA ILE A 168 -14.77 -5.22 -7.41
C ILE A 168 -14.21 -5.18 -8.85
N ASP A 169 -12.98 -4.70 -9.00
CA ASP A 169 -12.29 -4.58 -10.29
C ASP A 169 -11.97 -5.96 -10.87
N GLY A 170 -11.60 -6.90 -10.02
CA GLY A 170 -11.43 -8.30 -10.41
C GLY A 170 -12.74 -8.94 -10.91
N LEU A 171 -13.88 -8.64 -10.28
CA LEU A 171 -15.20 -9.11 -10.76
C LEU A 171 -15.59 -8.46 -12.10
N HIS A 172 -15.29 -7.17 -12.27
CA HIS A 172 -15.45 -6.49 -13.56
C HIS A 172 -14.59 -7.15 -14.65
N GLY A 173 -13.32 -7.40 -14.34
CA GLY A 173 -12.39 -8.12 -15.21
C GLY A 173 -12.90 -9.50 -15.60
N LEU A 174 -13.41 -10.27 -14.62
CA LEU A 174 -14.03 -11.57 -14.84
C LEU A 174 -15.22 -11.49 -15.80
N GLY A 175 -16.08 -10.48 -15.65
CA GLY A 175 -17.15 -10.20 -16.61
C GLY A 175 -16.59 -10.06 -18.03
N ARG A 176 -15.63 -9.15 -18.22
CA ARG A 176 -14.98 -8.94 -19.54
C ARG A 176 -14.34 -10.20 -20.08
N ARG A 177 -13.67 -10.99 -19.23
CA ARG A 177 -13.04 -12.25 -19.64
C ARG A 177 -14.08 -13.23 -20.17
N LEU A 178 -15.19 -13.39 -19.45
CA LEU A 178 -16.27 -14.30 -19.86
C LEU A 178 -16.93 -13.84 -21.15
N LEU A 179 -17.12 -12.53 -21.35
CA LEU A 179 -17.62 -11.98 -22.60
C LEU A 179 -16.67 -12.25 -23.77
N GLY A 180 -15.36 -12.08 -23.58
CA GLY A 180 -14.35 -12.42 -24.58
C GLY A 180 -14.35 -13.91 -24.95
N LEU A 181 -14.76 -14.78 -24.02
CA LEU A 181 -14.98 -16.22 -24.26
C LEU A 181 -16.36 -16.53 -24.86
N GLY A 182 -17.18 -15.52 -25.16
CA GLY A 182 -18.50 -15.65 -25.79
C GLY A 182 -19.68 -15.79 -24.82
N TYR A 183 -19.50 -15.48 -23.52
CA TYR A 183 -20.52 -15.64 -22.50
C TYR A 183 -20.98 -14.29 -21.94
N ASN A 184 -22.25 -13.98 -22.12
CA ASN A 184 -22.90 -12.93 -21.36
C ASN A 184 -23.23 -13.45 -19.96
N THR A 185 -22.63 -12.88 -18.92
CA THR A 185 -22.88 -13.27 -17.52
C THR A 185 -23.20 -12.05 -16.67
N PRO A 186 -23.89 -12.20 -15.52
CA PRO A 186 -24.24 -11.07 -14.67
C PRO A 186 -23.04 -10.19 -14.25
N PHE A 187 -21.82 -10.75 -14.19
CA PHE A 187 -20.59 -10.00 -13.89
C PHE A 187 -20.31 -8.85 -14.87
N MET A 188 -20.83 -8.90 -16.11
CA MET A 188 -20.70 -7.82 -17.09
C MET A 188 -21.28 -6.49 -16.64
N HIS A 189 -22.19 -6.52 -15.66
CA HIS A 189 -22.86 -5.34 -15.14
C HIS A 189 -22.17 -4.76 -13.88
N ILE A 190 -21.04 -5.33 -13.47
CA ILE A 190 -20.18 -4.75 -12.45
C ILE A 190 -19.21 -3.79 -13.16
N ALA A 191 -19.25 -2.51 -12.80
CA ALA A 191 -18.28 -1.51 -13.25
C ALA A 191 -16.99 -1.54 -12.41
N MET A 192 -15.93 -0.91 -12.91
CA MET A 192 -14.72 -0.61 -12.13
C MET A 192 -15.05 0.26 -10.91
N SER A 193 -14.30 0.09 -9.83
CA SER A 193 -14.51 0.69 -8.52
C SER A 193 -14.62 2.20 -8.57
N HIS A 194 -13.78 2.86 -9.36
CA HIS A 194 -13.77 4.33 -9.50
C HIS A 194 -15.04 4.92 -10.12
N THR A 195 -15.89 4.09 -10.73
CA THR A 195 -17.18 4.49 -11.31
C THR A 195 -18.25 4.70 -10.25
N TYR A 196 -18.15 3.99 -9.11
CA TYR A 196 -19.13 4.11 -8.05
C TYR A 196 -18.90 5.37 -7.22
N LYS A 197 -20.01 5.98 -6.78
CA LYS A 197 -19.98 7.15 -5.89
C LYS A 197 -19.42 6.83 -4.50
N SER A 198 -19.67 5.61 -4.02
CA SER A 198 -19.27 5.13 -2.69
C SER A 198 -19.13 3.60 -2.70
N LEU A 199 -18.44 3.08 -1.69
CA LEU A 199 -18.32 1.64 -1.44
C LEU A 199 -19.69 0.98 -1.24
N ASP A 200 -20.63 1.67 -0.57
CA ASP A 200 -21.98 1.16 -0.36
C ASP A 200 -22.76 1.00 -1.67
N SER A 201 -22.58 1.94 -2.61
CA SER A 201 -23.17 1.81 -3.95
C SER A 201 -22.58 0.62 -4.70
N ALA A 202 -21.26 0.43 -4.64
CA ALA A 202 -20.59 -0.71 -5.26
C ALA A 202 -21.08 -2.04 -4.67
N LYS A 203 -21.14 -2.15 -3.33
CA LYS A 203 -21.68 -3.32 -2.63
C LYS A 203 -23.13 -3.61 -2.98
N SER A 204 -23.95 -2.58 -3.16
CA SER A 204 -25.35 -2.73 -3.57
C SER A 204 -25.45 -3.33 -4.97
N THR A 205 -24.67 -2.81 -5.93
CA THR A 205 -24.60 -3.40 -7.27
C THR A 205 -24.13 -4.85 -7.23
N VAL A 206 -23.09 -5.20 -6.48
CA VAL A 206 -22.63 -6.60 -6.37
C VAL A 206 -23.71 -7.50 -5.77
N LYS A 207 -24.54 -7.02 -4.82
CA LYS A 207 -25.68 -7.77 -4.29
C LYS A 207 -26.78 -7.99 -5.33
N ASP A 208 -27.09 -6.97 -6.13
CA ASP A 208 -28.11 -7.07 -7.19
C ASP A 208 -27.67 -8.09 -8.26
N ILE A 209 -26.39 -8.05 -8.65
CA ILE A 209 -25.78 -9.07 -9.52
C ILE A 209 -25.78 -10.45 -8.85
N GLY A 210 -25.52 -10.50 -7.55
CA GLY A 210 -25.64 -11.73 -6.77
C GLY A 210 -27.05 -12.32 -6.79
N ALA A 211 -28.09 -11.49 -6.66
CA ALA A 211 -29.48 -11.96 -6.77
C ALA A 211 -29.78 -12.52 -8.16
N THR A 212 -29.25 -11.90 -9.22
CA THR A 212 -29.36 -12.41 -10.60
C THR A 212 -28.69 -13.78 -10.75
N ILE A 213 -27.49 -13.96 -10.19
CA ILE A 213 -26.79 -15.27 -10.19
C ILE A 213 -27.60 -16.32 -9.43
N ALA A 214 -28.23 -15.97 -8.32
CA ALA A 214 -29.04 -16.90 -7.53
C ALA A 214 -30.30 -17.35 -8.28
N ASP A 215 -30.90 -16.48 -9.09
CA ASP A 215 -32.11 -16.77 -9.85
C ASP A 215 -31.80 -17.52 -11.17
N GLU A 216 -30.88 -16.98 -11.97
CA GLU A 216 -30.62 -17.44 -13.35
C GLU A 216 -29.49 -18.47 -13.45
N GLY A 217 -28.58 -18.50 -12.47
CA GLY A 217 -27.39 -19.33 -12.49
C GLY A 217 -26.26 -18.81 -13.39
N LEU A 218 -25.09 -19.45 -13.26
CA LEU A 218 -23.91 -19.23 -14.09
C LEU A 218 -23.81 -20.29 -15.20
N PRO A 219 -23.06 -20.03 -16.29
CA PRO A 219 -22.86 -21.02 -17.34
C PRO A 219 -22.24 -22.32 -16.82
N ASN A 220 -22.76 -23.46 -17.26
CA ASN A 220 -22.28 -24.79 -16.84
C ASN A 220 -20.81 -25.02 -17.21
N ASP A 221 -20.36 -24.47 -18.33
CA ASP A 221 -19.00 -24.56 -18.86
C ASP A 221 -17.91 -24.04 -17.90
N PHE A 222 -18.28 -23.16 -16.97
CA PHE A 222 -17.37 -22.65 -15.93
C PHE A 222 -17.83 -22.96 -14.51
N SER A 223 -18.95 -23.68 -14.37
CA SER A 223 -19.49 -24.06 -13.07
C SER A 223 -18.87 -25.38 -12.60
N PRO A 224 -18.63 -25.54 -11.29
CA PRO A 224 -18.69 -24.51 -10.25
C PRO A 224 -17.57 -23.47 -10.42
N MET A 225 -17.92 -22.19 -10.25
CA MET A 225 -16.92 -21.13 -10.23
C MET A 225 -16.29 -21.01 -8.84
N THR A 226 -14.99 -21.28 -8.78
CA THR A 226 -14.18 -21.25 -7.56
C THR A 226 -13.34 -19.98 -7.46
N PHE A 227 -13.50 -19.27 -6.35
CA PHE A 227 -12.79 -18.03 -6.00
C PHE A 227 -11.80 -18.36 -4.88
N VAL A 228 -10.50 -18.31 -5.20
CA VAL A 228 -9.44 -18.65 -4.25
C VAL A 228 -8.78 -17.38 -3.73
N PHE A 229 -8.66 -17.27 -2.40
CA PHE A 229 -8.11 -16.10 -1.72
C PHE A 229 -6.80 -16.44 -1.05
N THR A 230 -5.74 -15.67 -1.32
CA THR A 230 -4.48 -15.78 -0.56
C THR A 230 -4.34 -14.63 0.44
N GLY A 231 -3.65 -14.91 1.54
CA GLY A 231 -3.38 -13.92 2.58
C GLY A 231 -4.55 -13.76 3.54
N THR A 232 -4.25 -13.38 4.78
CA THR A 232 -5.24 -13.30 5.88
C THR A 232 -5.26 -11.93 6.55
N GLY A 233 -4.63 -10.94 5.92
CA GLY A 233 -4.50 -9.58 6.45
C GLY A 233 -5.65 -8.66 6.04
N ASN A 234 -5.39 -7.35 6.15
CA ASN A 234 -6.36 -6.30 5.88
C ASN A 234 -6.92 -6.35 4.45
N VAL A 235 -6.09 -6.69 3.45
CA VAL A 235 -6.51 -6.87 2.06
C VAL A 235 -7.58 -7.95 1.95
N SER A 236 -7.28 -9.16 2.45
CA SER A 236 -8.24 -10.27 2.45
C SER A 236 -9.54 -9.88 3.15
N ASN A 237 -9.50 -9.18 4.29
CA ASN A 237 -10.72 -8.69 4.93
C ASN A 237 -11.60 -7.82 3.99
N GLY A 238 -10.99 -6.94 3.20
CA GLY A 238 -11.71 -6.15 2.19
C GLY A 238 -12.33 -7.02 1.10
N VAL A 239 -11.53 -7.92 0.53
CA VAL A 239 -11.96 -8.88 -0.50
C VAL A 239 -13.15 -9.69 -0.03
N GLN A 240 -13.04 -10.28 1.17
CA GLN A 240 -14.08 -11.16 1.73
C GLN A 240 -15.41 -10.44 1.92
N GLN A 241 -15.42 -9.14 2.23
CA GLN A 241 -16.67 -8.39 2.36
C GLN A 241 -17.38 -8.15 1.02
N ILE A 242 -16.63 -7.94 -0.07
CA ILE A 242 -17.22 -7.83 -1.40
C ILE A 242 -17.69 -9.22 -1.87
N PHE A 243 -16.88 -10.26 -1.69
CA PHE A 243 -17.26 -11.62 -2.04
C PHE A 243 -18.56 -12.07 -1.36
N LYS A 244 -18.73 -11.74 -0.07
CA LYS A 244 -19.95 -12.05 0.69
C LYS A 244 -21.22 -11.37 0.17
N CYS A 245 -21.11 -10.41 -0.75
CA CYS A 245 -22.27 -9.82 -1.44
C CYS A 245 -22.82 -10.72 -2.54
N LEU A 246 -22.06 -11.72 -3.02
CA LEU A 246 -22.52 -12.72 -3.98
C LEU A 246 -23.21 -13.90 -3.25
N PRO A 247 -24.08 -14.68 -3.94
CA PRO A 247 -24.52 -15.97 -3.44
C PRO A 247 -23.32 -16.90 -3.38
N HIS A 248 -22.95 -17.36 -2.20
CA HIS A 248 -21.69 -18.08 -2.02
C HIS A 248 -21.79 -19.25 -1.04
N GLU A 249 -20.85 -20.17 -1.19
CA GLU A 249 -20.54 -21.23 -0.23
C GLU A 249 -19.02 -21.28 -0.05
N TYR A 250 -18.54 -21.39 1.20
CA TYR A 250 -17.12 -21.61 1.45
C TYR A 250 -16.80 -23.10 1.49
N ILE A 251 -15.73 -23.48 0.80
CA ILE A 251 -15.18 -24.84 0.78
C ILE A 251 -13.73 -24.86 1.25
N GLU A 252 -13.29 -25.99 1.80
CA GLU A 252 -11.89 -26.17 2.21
C GLU A 252 -11.01 -26.56 1.02
N VAL A 253 -9.70 -26.37 1.15
CA VAL A 253 -8.73 -26.71 0.09
C VAL A 253 -8.83 -28.18 -0.34
N LYS A 254 -9.10 -29.09 0.61
CA LYS A 254 -9.24 -30.53 0.34
C LYS A 254 -10.44 -30.84 -0.59
N ASP A 255 -11.45 -29.97 -0.61
CA ASP A 255 -12.69 -30.16 -1.37
C ASP A 255 -12.66 -29.46 -2.74
N LEU A 256 -11.64 -28.61 -3.02
CA LEU A 256 -11.51 -27.89 -4.30
C LEU A 256 -11.53 -28.84 -5.51
N LYS A 257 -10.78 -29.95 -5.42
CA LYS A 257 -10.73 -30.94 -6.49
C LYS A 257 -12.08 -31.60 -6.70
N GLU A 258 -12.77 -32.01 -5.63
CA GLU A 258 -14.10 -32.61 -5.75
C GLU A 258 -15.10 -31.62 -6.35
N CYS A 259 -15.07 -30.36 -5.90
CA CYS A 259 -15.89 -29.27 -6.41
C CYS A 259 -15.80 -29.14 -7.94
N VAL A 260 -14.58 -29.14 -8.48
CA VAL A 260 -14.38 -29.00 -9.93
C VAL A 260 -14.62 -30.30 -10.70
N MET A 261 -14.28 -31.46 -10.13
CA MET A 261 -14.34 -32.75 -10.84
C MET A 261 -15.71 -33.44 -10.75
N THR A 262 -16.59 -33.01 -9.85
CA THR A 262 -17.96 -33.54 -9.72
C THR A 262 -19.01 -32.43 -9.83
N PRO A 263 -19.03 -31.64 -10.93
CA PRO A 263 -19.79 -30.40 -11.04
C PRO A 263 -21.30 -30.57 -10.80
N HIS A 264 -21.86 -31.75 -11.11
CA HIS A 264 -23.28 -32.08 -10.88
C HIS A 264 -23.70 -32.11 -9.40
N LYS A 265 -22.76 -32.18 -8.46
CA LYS A 265 -23.04 -32.10 -7.01
C LYS A 265 -23.10 -30.66 -6.49
N PHE A 266 -22.72 -29.70 -7.31
CA PHE A 266 -22.52 -28.31 -6.93
C PHE A 266 -23.43 -27.43 -7.78
N SER A 267 -24.00 -26.40 -7.17
CA SER A 267 -24.97 -25.53 -7.85
C SER A 267 -24.25 -24.45 -8.65
N ASN A 268 -24.72 -24.19 -9.87
CA ASN A 268 -24.31 -23.04 -10.65
C ASN A 268 -25.03 -21.73 -10.24
N HIS A 269 -25.94 -21.76 -9.26
CA HIS A 269 -26.64 -20.57 -8.72
C HIS A 269 -25.87 -19.87 -7.59
N LYS A 270 -24.59 -20.20 -7.42
CA LYS A 270 -23.69 -19.61 -6.42
C LYS A 270 -22.23 -19.78 -6.82
N VAL A 271 -21.36 -19.02 -6.17
CA VAL A 271 -19.90 -19.11 -6.30
C VAL A 271 -19.27 -19.78 -5.09
N TYR A 272 -18.12 -20.42 -5.27
CA TYR A 272 -17.46 -21.19 -4.22
C TYR A 272 -16.18 -20.50 -3.75
N GLY A 273 -16.15 -20.04 -2.51
CA GLY A 273 -15.00 -19.35 -1.93
C GLY A 273 -14.06 -20.32 -1.22
N CYS A 274 -12.75 -20.16 -1.41
CA CYS A 274 -11.75 -20.95 -0.69
C CYS A 274 -10.60 -20.06 -0.21
N GLN A 275 -10.47 -19.90 1.10
CA GLN A 275 -9.34 -19.19 1.71
C GLN A 275 -8.18 -20.18 1.88
N VAL A 276 -7.04 -19.88 1.27
CA VAL A 276 -5.85 -20.72 1.37
C VAL A 276 -4.84 -20.13 2.37
N TYR A 277 -4.11 -21.04 3.01
CA TYR A 277 -3.08 -20.76 4.01
C TYR A 277 -1.74 -21.39 3.58
N LEU A 278 -0.65 -20.97 4.23
CA LEU A 278 0.70 -21.41 3.90
C LEU A 278 0.84 -22.94 3.92
N GLN A 279 0.22 -23.61 4.90
CA GLN A 279 0.27 -25.06 5.04
C GLN A 279 -0.42 -25.84 3.92
N ASP A 280 -1.29 -25.19 3.14
CA ASP A 280 -2.07 -25.87 2.11
C ASP A 280 -1.24 -26.12 0.84
N TYR A 281 -0.24 -25.28 0.59
CA TYR A 281 0.57 -25.33 -0.64
C TYR A 281 2.07 -25.23 -0.42
N LEU A 282 2.57 -24.87 0.76
CA LEU A 282 4.00 -24.91 1.03
C LEU A 282 4.40 -26.21 1.70
N ILE A 283 5.47 -26.82 1.20
CA ILE A 283 6.10 -27.98 1.84
C ILE A 283 7.59 -27.72 2.01
N ARG A 284 8.19 -28.33 3.01
CA ARG A 284 9.64 -28.40 3.07
C ARG A 284 10.16 -29.42 2.05
N THR A 285 11.25 -29.10 1.38
CA THR A 285 11.87 -29.95 0.36
C THR A 285 12.47 -31.24 0.94
N ASP A 286 12.82 -31.25 2.23
CA ASP A 286 13.41 -32.41 2.90
C ASP A 286 12.40 -33.39 3.50
N THR A 287 11.23 -32.91 3.94
CA THR A 287 10.21 -33.73 4.62
C THR A 287 8.93 -33.92 3.81
N GLY A 288 8.71 -33.12 2.77
CA GLY A 288 7.47 -33.10 1.99
C GLY A 288 6.27 -32.56 2.77
N LYS A 289 6.46 -31.94 3.93
CA LYS A 289 5.39 -31.43 4.81
C LYS A 289 5.64 -29.97 5.19
N PHE A 290 4.56 -29.26 5.48
CA PHE A 290 4.65 -27.94 6.11
C PHE A 290 5.05 -28.10 7.59
N ASP A 291 5.91 -27.21 8.08
CA ASP A 291 6.28 -27.12 9.49
C ASP A 291 5.41 -26.04 10.17
N THR A 292 6.03 -25.02 10.75
CA THR A 292 5.36 -23.86 11.33
C THR A 292 5.58 -22.61 10.49
N LYS A 293 4.66 -21.66 10.60
CA LYS A 293 4.81 -20.32 10.01
C LYS A 293 6.10 -19.63 10.45
N ARG A 294 6.52 -19.83 11.71
CA ARG A 294 7.78 -19.30 12.24
C ARG A 294 8.98 -19.91 11.51
N HIS A 295 9.04 -21.23 11.40
CA HIS A 295 10.11 -21.91 10.68
C HIS A 295 10.18 -21.46 9.22
N TYR A 296 9.03 -21.32 8.54
CA TYR A 296 8.97 -20.80 7.17
C TYR A 296 9.59 -19.41 7.04
N TYR A 297 9.27 -18.49 7.96
CA TYR A 297 9.83 -17.15 7.93
C TYR A 297 11.32 -17.08 8.23
N GLU A 298 11.82 -17.94 9.12
CA GLU A 298 13.24 -18.02 9.46
C GLU A 298 14.05 -18.77 8.37
N ASN A 299 13.43 -19.71 7.65
CA ASN A 299 14.11 -20.61 6.69
C ASN A 299 13.35 -20.77 5.37
N PRO A 300 13.08 -19.68 4.62
CA PRO A 300 12.18 -19.74 3.47
C PRO A 300 12.74 -20.55 2.29
N LYS A 301 14.07 -20.66 2.18
CA LYS A 301 14.76 -21.45 1.14
C LYS A 301 14.52 -22.96 1.23
N ASN A 302 14.06 -23.43 2.38
CA ASN A 302 13.77 -24.86 2.59
C ASN A 302 12.38 -25.25 2.09
N TYR A 303 11.62 -24.30 1.54
CA TYR A 303 10.25 -24.51 1.11
C TYR A 303 10.09 -24.33 -0.40
N GLU A 304 9.17 -25.11 -0.95
CA GLU A 304 8.66 -24.94 -2.30
C GLU A 304 7.13 -24.80 -2.31
N SER A 305 6.61 -24.19 -3.37
CA SER A 305 5.18 -23.98 -3.57
C SER A 305 4.59 -25.04 -4.50
N LEU A 306 3.63 -25.81 -3.96
CA LEU A 306 2.77 -26.74 -4.69
C LEU A 306 1.45 -26.10 -5.13
N PHE A 307 1.36 -24.76 -5.14
CA PHE A 307 0.12 -24.06 -5.48
C PHE A 307 -0.34 -24.41 -6.90
N HIS A 308 0.60 -24.48 -7.84
CA HIS A 308 0.35 -24.78 -9.26
C HIS A 308 -0.26 -26.17 -9.51
N THR A 309 -0.05 -27.15 -8.61
CA THR A 309 -0.64 -28.50 -8.75
C THR A 309 -1.83 -28.75 -7.83
N LYS A 310 -1.81 -28.19 -6.61
CA LYS A 310 -2.84 -28.47 -5.60
C LYS A 310 -4.05 -27.54 -5.66
N ILE A 311 -3.88 -26.30 -6.13
CA ILE A 311 -4.88 -25.24 -5.97
C ILE A 311 -5.22 -24.57 -7.30
N ALA A 312 -4.22 -24.08 -8.03
CA ALA A 312 -4.42 -23.35 -9.28
C ALA A 312 -5.26 -24.11 -10.32
N PRO A 313 -5.09 -25.44 -10.52
CA PRO A 313 -5.88 -26.19 -11.49
C PRO A 313 -7.38 -26.26 -11.15
N TYR A 314 -7.76 -25.98 -9.90
CA TYR A 314 -9.15 -26.01 -9.44
C TYR A 314 -9.69 -24.61 -9.12
N THR A 315 -8.96 -23.56 -9.49
CA THR A 315 -9.29 -22.16 -9.23
C THR A 315 -9.91 -21.56 -10.50
N SER A 316 -11.04 -20.86 -10.43
CA SER A 316 -11.59 -20.12 -11.58
C SER A 316 -11.06 -18.68 -11.58
N MET A 317 -11.07 -18.04 -10.42
CA MET A 317 -10.48 -16.72 -10.18
C MET A 317 -9.60 -16.74 -8.94
N LEU A 318 -8.37 -16.26 -9.08
CA LEU A 318 -7.44 -16.08 -7.97
C LEU A 318 -7.49 -14.62 -7.50
N ILE A 319 -7.62 -14.40 -6.20
CA ILE A 319 -7.49 -13.09 -5.58
C ILE A 319 -6.26 -13.13 -4.68
N HIS A 320 -5.18 -12.53 -5.15
CA HIS A 320 -3.88 -12.55 -4.50
C HIS A 320 -3.69 -11.30 -3.65
N GLY A 321 -3.55 -11.47 -2.33
CA GLY A 321 -3.34 -10.37 -1.37
C GLY A 321 -2.28 -10.70 -0.33
N SER A 322 -1.38 -11.64 -0.65
CA SER A 322 -0.28 -12.03 0.25
C SER A 322 0.93 -11.16 -0.02
N TYR A 323 1.66 -10.81 1.05
CA TYR A 323 2.99 -10.22 0.90
C TYR A 323 4.00 -11.27 0.41
N TRP A 324 4.92 -10.85 -0.45
CA TRP A 324 6.04 -11.66 -0.91
C TRP A 324 7.33 -10.84 -0.98
N ASP A 325 8.48 -11.51 -0.85
CA ASP A 325 9.77 -10.98 -1.27
C ASP A 325 10.67 -12.12 -1.76
N SER A 326 11.79 -11.77 -2.39
CA SER A 326 12.67 -12.70 -3.11
C SER A 326 13.29 -13.82 -2.26
N ARG A 327 13.16 -13.76 -0.92
CA ARG A 327 13.60 -14.86 -0.05
C ARG A 327 12.63 -16.04 -0.08
N TYR A 328 11.36 -15.79 -0.42
CA TYR A 328 10.27 -16.75 -0.36
C TYR A 328 10.02 -17.40 -1.73
N PRO A 329 9.58 -18.67 -1.79
CA PRO A 329 9.19 -19.30 -3.04
C PRO A 329 8.06 -18.50 -3.70
N ARG A 330 8.08 -18.42 -5.04
CA ARG A 330 6.99 -17.83 -5.83
C ARG A 330 5.71 -18.68 -5.65
N LEU A 331 4.56 -18.03 -5.79
CA LEU A 331 3.27 -18.71 -5.79
C LEU A 331 3.09 -19.50 -7.09
N ILE A 332 3.31 -18.85 -8.23
CA ILE A 332 3.23 -19.44 -9.59
C ILE A 332 4.35 -18.84 -10.46
N THR A 333 5.17 -19.71 -11.08
CA THR A 333 6.15 -19.33 -12.11
C THR A 333 5.52 -19.27 -13.51
N LYS A 334 6.21 -18.67 -14.49
CA LYS A 334 5.77 -18.69 -15.90
C LYS A 334 5.63 -20.11 -16.42
N GLU A 335 6.58 -20.98 -16.09
CA GLU A 335 6.55 -22.39 -16.48
C GLU A 335 5.38 -23.14 -15.84
N GLN A 336 5.11 -22.90 -14.54
CA GLN A 336 3.96 -23.49 -13.88
C GLN A 336 2.63 -22.99 -14.45
N LEU A 337 2.56 -21.73 -14.89
CA LEU A 337 1.38 -21.21 -15.58
C LEU A 337 1.21 -21.85 -16.97
N ARG A 338 2.32 -22.07 -17.71
CA ARG A 338 2.32 -22.82 -18.97
C ARG A 338 1.74 -24.22 -18.76
N GLU A 339 2.22 -24.98 -17.76
CA GLU A 339 1.68 -26.31 -17.43
C GLU A 339 0.16 -26.29 -17.15
N ILE A 340 -0.32 -25.27 -16.44
CA ILE A 340 -1.75 -25.08 -16.15
C ILE A 340 -2.54 -24.82 -17.44
N GLN A 341 -2.02 -23.97 -18.35
CA GLN A 341 -2.69 -23.59 -19.59
C GLN A 341 -2.64 -24.70 -20.67
N GLU A 342 -1.55 -25.47 -20.75
CA GLU A 342 -1.40 -26.58 -21.69
C GLU A 342 -2.37 -27.74 -21.38
N ASN A 343 -2.80 -27.85 -20.13
CA ASN A 343 -3.87 -28.77 -19.73
C ASN A 343 -5.24 -28.20 -20.15
N SER A 344 -5.39 -27.96 -21.46
CA SER A 344 -6.44 -27.23 -22.20
C SER A 344 -7.89 -27.68 -21.95
N ASN A 345 -8.10 -28.81 -21.29
CA ASN A 345 -9.42 -29.17 -20.76
C ASN A 345 -9.83 -28.33 -19.54
N ASN A 346 -8.87 -27.63 -18.93
CA ASN A 346 -9.05 -26.91 -17.69
C ASN A 346 -9.36 -25.44 -17.98
N ARG A 347 -10.65 -25.13 -18.22
CA ARG A 347 -11.18 -23.75 -18.29
C ARG A 347 -11.16 -23.09 -16.90
N ARG A 348 -9.95 -22.96 -16.35
CA ARG A 348 -9.64 -22.55 -14.98
C ARG A 348 -8.51 -21.53 -15.01
N LEU A 349 -8.35 -20.83 -13.91
CA LEU A 349 -7.48 -19.67 -13.72
C LEU A 349 -7.73 -18.63 -14.83
N LEU A 350 -9.00 -18.29 -15.02
CA LEU A 350 -9.47 -17.35 -16.03
C LEU A 350 -8.93 -15.95 -15.74
N CYS A 351 -8.97 -15.57 -14.46
CA CYS A 351 -8.62 -14.25 -13.98
C CYS A 351 -7.78 -14.31 -12.70
N ILE A 352 -6.85 -13.37 -12.56
CA ILE A 352 -6.10 -13.12 -11.35
C ILE A 352 -6.26 -11.65 -10.97
N ALA A 353 -6.87 -11.37 -9.83
CA ALA A 353 -6.81 -10.06 -9.18
C ALA A 353 -5.59 -10.03 -8.27
N ASP A 354 -4.47 -9.50 -8.76
CA ASP A 354 -3.22 -9.37 -8.03
C ASP A 354 -3.18 -8.02 -7.29
N ILE A 355 -3.69 -8.04 -6.05
CA ILE A 355 -3.78 -6.85 -5.20
C ILE A 355 -2.45 -6.57 -4.48
N SER A 356 -1.56 -7.57 -4.34
CA SER A 356 -0.22 -7.28 -3.80
C SER A 356 0.65 -6.56 -4.83
N CYS A 357 0.50 -6.93 -6.11
CA CYS A 357 1.16 -6.31 -7.26
C CYS A 357 2.69 -6.21 -7.06
N ASP A 358 3.29 -7.31 -6.61
CA ASP A 358 4.73 -7.43 -6.52
C ASP A 358 5.29 -7.69 -7.94
N ILE A 359 5.94 -6.69 -8.54
CA ILE A 359 6.51 -6.77 -9.90
C ILE A 359 7.48 -7.94 -9.99
N GLU A 360 7.24 -8.86 -10.93
CA GLU A 360 7.97 -10.11 -11.08
C GLU A 360 8.14 -10.81 -9.71
N GLY A 361 7.08 -10.85 -8.92
CA GLY A 361 7.07 -11.24 -7.51
C GLY A 361 6.48 -12.63 -7.25
N ALA A 362 5.49 -12.72 -6.35
CA ALA A 362 4.84 -14.00 -6.07
C ALA A 362 4.28 -14.67 -7.34
N LEU A 363 3.79 -13.85 -8.28
CA LEU A 363 3.39 -14.25 -9.62
C LEU A 363 4.44 -13.71 -10.59
N GLU A 364 5.25 -14.60 -11.18
CA GLU A 364 6.43 -14.21 -11.96
C GLU A 364 6.12 -13.34 -13.18
N PHE A 365 4.90 -13.47 -13.72
CA PHE A 365 4.41 -12.77 -14.90
C PHE A 365 3.66 -11.48 -14.57
N SER A 366 3.54 -11.09 -13.29
CA SER A 366 2.82 -9.88 -12.88
C SER A 366 3.71 -8.65 -12.92
N HIS A 367 3.17 -7.53 -13.39
CA HIS A 367 3.77 -6.19 -13.32
C HIS A 367 2.68 -5.14 -13.13
N SER A 368 3.00 -3.95 -12.63
CA SER A 368 2.00 -2.92 -12.36
C SER A 368 1.28 -2.43 -13.63
N THR A 369 -0.02 -2.15 -13.50
CA THR A 369 -0.90 -1.54 -14.49
C THR A 369 -1.53 -0.25 -13.95
N THR A 370 -2.23 0.49 -14.80
CA THR A 370 -2.89 1.74 -14.42
C THR A 370 -4.40 1.56 -14.29
N ILE A 371 -5.08 2.44 -13.56
CA ILE A 371 -6.55 2.43 -13.47
C ILE A 371 -7.20 2.63 -14.86
N ASP A 372 -6.54 3.37 -15.76
CA ASP A 372 -7.02 3.63 -17.13
C ASP A 372 -6.89 2.41 -18.05
N ASP A 373 -5.91 1.55 -17.80
CA ASP A 373 -5.67 0.30 -18.54
C ASP A 373 -5.29 -0.84 -17.56
N PRO A 374 -6.27 -1.36 -16.80
CA PRO A 374 -6.03 -2.16 -15.58
C PRO A 374 -5.84 -3.66 -15.81
N PHE A 375 -6.09 -4.14 -17.04
CA PHE A 375 -6.03 -5.56 -17.36
C PHE A 375 -5.03 -5.84 -18.46
N PHE A 376 -4.32 -6.95 -18.34
CA PHE A 376 -3.65 -7.60 -19.48
C PHE A 376 -3.92 -9.10 -19.43
N TYR A 377 -3.49 -9.80 -20.47
CA TYR A 377 -3.63 -11.24 -20.61
C TYR A 377 -2.26 -11.83 -20.88
N PHE A 378 -1.93 -12.93 -20.20
CA PHE A 378 -0.67 -13.63 -20.40
C PHE A 378 -0.92 -15.07 -20.87
N ASP A 379 -0.56 -15.32 -22.14
CA ASP A 379 -0.49 -16.64 -22.75
C ASP A 379 0.90 -17.20 -22.45
N ALA A 380 1.00 -18.04 -21.44
CA ALA A 380 2.26 -18.64 -20.99
C ALA A 380 2.74 -19.75 -21.94
N VAL A 381 1.86 -20.34 -22.75
CA VAL A 381 2.22 -21.32 -23.77
C VAL A 381 3.04 -20.65 -24.88
N LYS A 382 2.60 -19.47 -25.32
CA LYS A 382 3.31 -18.66 -26.32
C LYS A 382 4.31 -17.68 -25.72
N GLU A 383 4.27 -17.48 -24.40
CA GLU A 383 4.99 -16.43 -23.65
C GLU A 383 4.72 -15.02 -24.19
N VAL A 384 3.45 -14.72 -24.47
CA VAL A 384 3.04 -13.42 -25.03
C VAL A 384 2.01 -12.76 -24.12
N GLU A 385 2.23 -11.47 -23.85
CA GLU A 385 1.24 -10.57 -23.26
C GLU A 385 0.41 -9.89 -24.36
N HIS A 386 -0.90 -9.74 -24.12
CA HIS A 386 -1.76 -8.94 -24.97
C HIS A 386 -2.94 -8.30 -24.22
N LYS A 387 -3.68 -7.45 -24.93
CA LYS A 387 -4.85 -6.69 -24.41
C LYS A 387 -6.20 -7.13 -24.99
N LYS A 388 -6.23 -8.23 -25.75
CA LYS A 388 -7.44 -8.74 -26.40
C LYS A 388 -8.26 -9.60 -25.44
N ASP A 389 -9.52 -9.21 -25.19
CA ASP A 389 -10.41 -9.94 -24.29
C ASP A 389 -10.72 -11.37 -24.77
N GLU A 390 -10.79 -11.56 -26.08
CA GLU A 390 -10.99 -12.83 -26.80
C GLU A 390 -9.72 -13.68 -26.91
N GLY A 391 -8.56 -13.12 -26.54
CA GLY A 391 -7.29 -13.82 -26.67
C GLY A 391 -7.11 -14.94 -25.66
N GLU A 392 -6.08 -15.74 -25.88
CA GLU A 392 -5.74 -16.88 -25.02
C GLU A 392 -5.09 -16.43 -23.70
N GLY A 393 -4.98 -17.37 -22.76
CA GLY A 393 -4.27 -17.14 -21.50
C GLY A 393 -5.13 -16.58 -20.37
N THR A 394 -4.44 -16.16 -19.32
CA THR A 394 -5.03 -15.72 -18.05
C THR A 394 -5.08 -14.20 -18.01
N GLN A 395 -6.26 -13.63 -17.72
CA GLN A 395 -6.40 -12.20 -17.49
C GLN A 395 -5.84 -11.84 -16.10
N ILE A 396 -5.07 -10.77 -16.02
CA ILE A 396 -4.42 -10.32 -14.78
C ILE A 396 -4.77 -8.85 -14.55
N MET A 397 -5.16 -8.53 -13.33
CA MET A 397 -5.36 -7.17 -12.82
C MET A 397 -4.37 -6.88 -11.69
N PRO A 398 -3.26 -6.18 -11.97
CA PRO A 398 -2.27 -5.77 -10.98
C PRO A 398 -2.19 -4.24 -10.86
N VAL A 399 -3.25 -3.60 -10.34
CA VAL A 399 -3.25 -2.15 -10.09
C VAL A 399 -2.64 -1.89 -8.70
N ASP A 400 -1.58 -1.08 -8.64
CA ASP A 400 -0.79 -0.88 -7.40
C ASP A 400 -1.35 0.23 -6.48
N ILE A 401 -2.35 0.98 -6.93
CA ILE A 401 -2.96 2.11 -6.21
C ILE A 401 -4.47 1.95 -6.00
N LEU A 402 -4.99 0.73 -5.96
CA LEU A 402 -6.41 0.37 -5.81
C LEU A 402 -7.24 1.20 -4.79
N PRO A 403 -6.74 1.54 -3.57
CA PRO A 403 -7.52 2.36 -2.64
C PRO A 403 -7.93 3.74 -3.17
N THR A 404 -7.26 4.20 -4.22
CA THR A 404 -7.52 5.46 -4.93
C THR A 404 -8.86 5.44 -5.68
N GLU A 405 -9.36 4.26 -6.05
CA GLU A 405 -10.63 4.10 -6.75
C GLU A 405 -11.83 4.35 -5.82
N ILE A 406 -11.67 4.12 -4.53
CA ILE A 406 -12.67 4.43 -3.47
C ILE A 406 -12.14 5.50 -2.50
N PRO A 407 -11.88 6.73 -2.98
CA PRO A 407 -11.10 7.71 -2.24
C PRO A 407 -11.82 8.25 -1.00
N LEU A 408 -13.15 8.22 -0.96
CA LEU A 408 -13.96 8.68 0.17
C LEU A 408 -13.67 7.84 1.41
N GLU A 409 -13.99 6.55 1.35
CA GLU A 409 -13.84 5.60 2.45
C GLU A 409 -12.37 5.41 2.81
N SER A 410 -11.49 5.36 1.79
CA SER A 410 -10.04 5.31 1.99
C SER A 410 -9.55 6.47 2.85
N SER A 411 -9.97 7.71 2.54
CA SER A 411 -9.56 8.89 3.30
C SER A 411 -10.17 8.92 4.70
N GLU A 412 -11.43 8.51 4.86
CA GLU A 412 -12.08 8.43 6.18
C GLU A 412 -11.42 7.41 7.10
N HIS A 413 -11.06 6.24 6.58
CA HIS A 413 -10.31 5.24 7.33
C HIS A 413 -8.92 5.76 7.68
N PHE A 414 -8.19 6.26 6.68
CA PHE A 414 -6.83 6.75 6.87
C PHE A 414 -6.75 7.89 7.89
N SER A 415 -7.63 8.88 7.76
CA SER A 415 -7.73 10.02 8.67
C SER A 415 -8.04 9.58 10.11
N ARG A 416 -8.93 8.60 10.30
CA ARG A 416 -9.22 8.03 11.64
C ARG A 416 -8.00 7.33 12.24
N SER A 417 -7.27 6.57 11.42
CA SER A 417 -6.06 5.87 11.85
C SER A 417 -4.91 6.82 12.17
N LEU A 418 -4.80 7.95 11.45
CA LEU A 418 -3.78 8.97 11.67
C LEU A 418 -4.10 9.88 12.88
N TYR A 419 -5.38 10.10 13.17
CA TYR A 419 -5.86 11.01 14.21
C TYR A 419 -5.13 10.92 15.57
N PRO A 420 -4.86 9.72 16.14
CA PRO A 420 -4.22 9.60 17.45
C PRO A 420 -2.84 10.26 17.53
N PHE A 421 -2.13 10.37 16.40
CA PHE A 421 -0.77 10.91 16.35
C PHE A 421 -0.73 12.42 16.05
N MET A 422 -1.88 13.01 15.71
CA MET A 422 -1.96 14.42 15.33
C MET A 422 -1.63 15.34 16.50
N LYS A 423 -1.99 14.97 17.74
CA LYS A 423 -1.64 15.78 18.92
C LYS A 423 -0.14 15.85 19.15
N ASP A 424 0.58 14.74 18.96
CA ASP A 424 2.04 14.72 19.08
C ASP A 424 2.72 15.55 17.97
N LEU A 425 2.18 15.50 16.75
CA LEU A 425 2.62 16.35 15.63
C LEU A 425 2.41 17.83 15.97
N ILE A 426 1.24 18.22 16.47
CA ILE A 426 0.89 19.61 16.80
C ILE A 426 1.73 20.14 17.97
N ASN A 427 1.88 19.35 19.02
CA ASN A 427 2.57 19.78 20.23
C ASN A 427 4.11 19.80 20.09
N GLY A 428 4.65 19.38 18.93
CA GLY A 428 6.09 19.28 18.70
C GLY A 428 6.75 18.16 19.50
N THR A 429 5.99 17.17 19.97
CA THR A 429 6.46 16.03 20.78
C THR A 429 6.79 14.81 19.93
N ILE A 430 7.04 15.00 18.63
CA ILE A 430 7.37 13.96 17.65
C ILE A 430 8.46 13.02 18.16
N ASP A 431 9.56 13.57 18.68
CA ASP A 431 10.72 12.79 19.13
C ASP A 431 10.41 11.97 20.41
N ASN A 432 9.37 12.35 21.18
CA ASN A 432 8.90 11.63 22.37
C ASN A 432 7.86 10.56 22.04
N SER A 433 7.32 10.56 20.81
CA SER A 433 6.32 9.60 20.34
C SER A 433 7.03 8.44 19.66
N PRO A 434 7.04 7.21 20.22
CA PRO A 434 7.77 6.09 19.62
C PRO A 434 7.33 5.79 18.18
N VAL A 435 6.04 5.99 17.88
CA VAL A 435 5.50 5.76 16.53
C VAL A 435 6.06 6.77 15.52
N LEU A 436 6.04 8.06 15.86
CA LEU A 436 6.49 9.11 14.94
C LEU A 436 8.02 9.18 14.86
N SER A 437 8.70 9.01 15.98
CA SER A 437 10.17 9.00 16.05
C SER A 437 10.75 7.85 15.22
N ASN A 438 10.22 6.63 15.37
CA ASN A 438 10.64 5.48 14.55
C ASN A 438 10.28 5.62 13.06
N ALA A 439 9.27 6.42 12.74
CA ALA A 439 8.86 6.69 11.37
C ALA A 439 9.63 7.83 10.71
N THR A 440 10.50 8.53 11.45
CA THR A 440 11.30 9.64 10.93
C THR A 440 12.50 9.12 10.15
N ILE A 441 12.51 9.33 8.83
CA ILE A 441 13.60 8.92 7.94
C ILE A 441 14.75 9.93 7.96
N ALA A 442 14.42 11.23 7.93
CA ALA A 442 15.37 12.32 7.86
C ALA A 442 14.97 13.47 8.79
N LYS A 443 15.95 14.19 9.34
CA LYS A 443 15.77 15.40 10.16
C LYS A 443 17.06 16.23 10.11
N ASP A 444 16.92 17.56 10.06
CA ASP A 444 18.05 18.51 10.14
C ASP A 444 19.19 18.25 9.13
N GLY A 445 18.82 17.75 7.94
CA GLY A 445 19.75 17.43 6.86
C GLY A 445 20.50 16.11 7.03
N GLN A 446 20.04 15.24 7.93
CA GLN A 446 20.65 13.94 8.20
C GLN A 446 19.61 12.82 8.16
N LEU A 447 20.04 11.64 7.69
CA LEU A 447 19.28 10.40 7.82
C LEU A 447 19.34 9.88 9.26
N MET A 448 18.22 9.36 9.75
CA MET A 448 18.05 8.98 11.15
C MET A 448 18.20 7.46 11.36
N GLY A 449 18.89 7.07 12.44
CA GLY A 449 18.91 5.69 12.94
C GLY A 449 19.24 4.64 11.87
N VAL A 450 18.32 3.68 11.68
CA VAL A 450 18.46 2.57 10.71
C VAL A 450 18.41 3.03 9.24
N HIS A 451 18.04 4.29 8.99
CA HIS A 451 17.95 4.85 7.64
C HIS A 451 19.28 5.41 7.13
N THR A 452 20.33 5.47 7.96
CA THR A 452 21.68 5.90 7.53
C THR A 452 22.24 5.06 6.38
N LYS A 453 21.83 3.79 6.26
CA LYS A 453 22.13 2.93 5.11
C LYS A 453 21.68 3.51 3.75
N LEU A 454 20.71 4.43 3.74
CA LEU A 454 20.23 5.06 2.51
C LEU A 454 21.27 6.00 1.89
N TYR A 455 22.30 6.44 2.64
CA TYR A 455 23.41 7.19 2.06
C TYR A 455 24.10 6.43 0.92
N GLU A 456 24.16 5.09 0.98
CA GLU A 456 24.74 4.29 -0.11
C GLU A 456 23.95 4.45 -1.42
N PHE A 457 22.62 4.56 -1.32
CA PHE A 457 21.75 4.72 -2.48
C PHE A 457 21.81 6.15 -3.04
N LEU A 458 21.90 7.15 -2.15
CA LEU A 458 22.11 8.55 -2.53
C LEU A 458 23.44 8.74 -3.27
N LEU A 459 24.53 8.13 -2.79
CA LEU A 459 25.83 8.18 -3.45
C LEU A 459 25.80 7.55 -4.85
N ARG A 460 25.18 6.38 -4.99
CA ARG A 460 25.03 5.70 -6.30
C ARG A 460 24.22 6.53 -7.29
N ASN A 461 23.15 7.16 -6.82
CA ASN A 461 22.34 8.04 -7.65
C ASN A 461 23.17 9.24 -8.16
N ASN A 462 23.96 9.86 -7.28
CA ASN A 462 24.81 11.00 -7.67
C ASN A 462 25.89 10.60 -8.68
N ILE A 463 26.53 9.44 -8.52
CA ILE A 463 27.52 8.93 -9.49
C ILE A 463 26.87 8.69 -10.86
N SER A 464 25.67 8.11 -10.88
CA SER A 464 24.95 7.83 -12.13
C SER A 464 24.62 9.13 -12.89
N GLN A 465 24.16 10.16 -12.16
CA GLN A 465 23.90 11.47 -12.75
C GLN A 465 25.17 12.15 -13.29
N ILE A 466 26.29 12.05 -12.58
CA ILE A 466 27.59 12.59 -13.06
C ILE A 466 28.02 11.90 -14.35
N GLN A 467 27.90 10.57 -14.42
CA GLN A 467 28.25 9.81 -15.63
C GLN A 467 27.35 10.17 -16.82
N GLU A 468 26.04 10.36 -16.62
CA GLU A 468 25.14 10.83 -17.68
C GLU A 468 25.48 12.26 -18.15
N MET A 469 25.89 13.15 -17.24
CA MET A 469 26.33 14.51 -17.58
C MET A 469 27.67 14.53 -18.34
N GLU A 470 28.62 13.66 -17.98
CA GLU A 470 29.88 13.51 -18.72
C GLU A 470 29.67 12.94 -20.12
N ILE A 471 28.74 11.98 -20.27
CA ILE A 471 28.37 11.43 -21.58
C ILE A 471 27.69 12.51 -22.43
N THR A 472 26.70 13.22 -21.91
CA THR A 472 25.97 14.26 -22.68
C THR A 472 26.85 15.46 -23.05
N SER A 473 27.81 15.84 -22.21
CA SER A 473 28.80 16.88 -22.52
C SER A 473 29.88 16.42 -23.52
N SER A 474 30.16 15.13 -23.61
CA SER A 474 31.06 14.57 -24.64
C SER A 474 30.43 14.54 -26.04
N PHE A 475 29.09 14.50 -26.14
CA PHE A 475 28.36 14.54 -27.41
C PHE A 475 28.10 15.96 -27.95
N SER A 476 28.13 16.99 -27.10
CA SER A 476 27.97 18.40 -27.50
C SER A 476 29.27 19.07 -27.95
N ASN A 477 30.42 18.42 -27.79
CA ASN A 477 31.76 18.89 -28.19
C ASN A 477 32.30 18.24 -29.48
N LYS A 478 31.43 17.84 -30.43
CA LYS A 478 31.87 17.58 -31.80
C LYS A 478 31.83 18.88 -32.60
N PRO A 479 32.97 19.46 -33.00
CA PRO A 479 32.97 20.62 -33.89
C PRO A 479 32.44 20.19 -35.28
N ASN A 480 31.63 21.05 -35.90
CA ASN A 480 31.28 20.97 -37.32
C ASN A 480 32.52 21.08 -38.21
#